data_AF-A0A1M3PJQ0-F1
#
_entry.id   AF-A0A1M3PJQ0-F1
#
_cell.length_a   1.000
_cell.length_b   1.000
_cell.length_c   1.000
_cell.angle_alpha   90.00
_cell.angle_beta   90.00
_cell.angle_gamma   90.00
#
_symmetry.space_group_name_H-M   'P 1'
#
loop_
_entity.id
_entity.type
_entity.pdbx_description
1 polymer ?
#
loop_
_entity_poly.entity_id
_entity_poly.type
_entity_poly.pdbx_seq_one_letter_code
_entity_poly.pdbx_strand_id
1 'polypeptide(L)'
;MLKHVMLACFIVFPTGALAQSPDLEATCKTVAKNFFLSDGLAIGLVQSFPELKPPGVRMTYSTRQGTAAADMTDTFECEFDRTDKPHNLAKFCVSNTCYAPNDGDADRKRRFEEMRILLQRAEK
;
A
#
# COMPACT_ATOMS: atom_id res chain seq x y z
N MET A 1 15.91 27.35 -51.50
CA MET A 1 16.65 26.64 -50.44
C MET A 1 16.22 27.19 -49.08
N LEU A 2 16.22 26.34 -48.04
CA LEU A 2 15.79 26.58 -46.64
C LEU A 2 14.27 26.49 -46.41
N LYS A 3 13.78 25.35 -45.87
CA LYS A 3 13.71 24.99 -44.43
C LYS A 3 12.62 25.86 -43.75
N HIS A 4 11.62 25.34 -43.03
CA HIS A 4 11.71 24.38 -41.94
C HIS A 4 10.33 23.71 -41.75
N VAL A 5 10.33 22.37 -41.73
CA VAL A 5 9.26 21.57 -41.12
C VAL A 5 9.37 21.79 -39.61
N MET A 6 8.39 22.43 -38.99
CA MET A 6 8.26 22.42 -37.53
C MET A 6 7.11 21.50 -37.15
N LEU A 7 7.44 20.22 -37.02
CA LEU A 7 6.62 19.24 -36.34
C LEU A 7 6.84 19.45 -34.83
N ALA A 8 5.98 20.25 -34.20
CA ALA A 8 5.98 20.43 -32.75
C ALA A 8 5.41 19.16 -32.09
N CYS A 9 6.29 18.20 -31.81
CA CYS A 9 5.96 17.03 -31.02
C CYS A 9 5.89 17.45 -29.55
N PHE A 10 4.68 17.74 -29.06
CA PHE A 10 4.42 17.89 -27.62
C PHE A 10 4.54 16.51 -26.97
N ILE A 11 5.73 16.18 -26.48
CA ILE A 11 5.93 15.04 -25.60
C ILE A 11 5.31 15.43 -24.25
N VAL A 12 4.09 14.96 -24.00
CA VAL A 12 3.49 14.98 -22.67
C VAL A 12 4.25 13.96 -21.83
N PHE A 13 5.26 14.41 -21.10
CA PHE A 13 5.87 13.60 -20.06
C PHE A 13 4.81 13.38 -18.97
N PRO A 14 4.43 12.14 -18.63
CA PRO A 14 3.64 11.92 -17.46
C PRO A 14 4.50 12.38 -16.28
N THR A 15 4.05 13.39 -15.56
CA THR A 15 4.58 13.74 -14.24
C THR A 15 4.20 12.60 -13.31
N GLY A 16 4.95 11.49 -13.39
CA GLY A 16 4.86 10.40 -12.44
C GLY A 16 5.13 10.98 -11.07
N ALA A 17 4.12 10.94 -10.22
CA ALA A 17 4.22 11.39 -8.84
C ALA A 17 5.39 10.65 -8.17
N LEU A 18 6.38 11.42 -7.72
CA LEU A 18 7.64 10.94 -7.14
C LEU A 18 7.51 10.28 -5.76
N ALA A 19 6.28 9.95 -5.31
CA ALA A 19 6.01 9.38 -4.00
C ALA A 19 5.81 7.85 -4.03
N GLN A 20 6.22 7.15 -5.09
CA GLN A 20 6.03 5.71 -5.19
C GLN A 20 7.24 4.93 -4.65
N SER A 21 7.00 4.07 -3.66
CA SER A 21 7.92 3.10 -3.10
C SER A 21 7.39 1.67 -3.33
N PRO A 22 7.83 0.98 -4.40
CA PRO A 22 7.34 -0.36 -4.75
C PRO A 22 7.51 -1.40 -3.63
N ASP A 23 8.59 -1.28 -2.85
CA ASP A 23 8.86 -2.18 -1.72
C ASP A 23 7.80 -2.01 -0.61
N LEU A 24 7.57 -0.79 -0.13
CA LEU A 24 6.49 -0.50 0.84
C LEU A 24 5.11 -0.96 0.33
N GLU A 25 4.82 -0.74 -0.95
CA GLU A 25 3.56 -1.18 -1.57
C GLU A 25 3.41 -2.71 -1.57
N ALA A 26 4.47 -3.43 -1.95
CA ALA A 26 4.49 -4.89 -1.93
C ALA A 26 4.35 -5.45 -0.50
N THR A 27 5.00 -4.81 0.47
CA THR A 27 4.87 -5.16 1.88
C THR A 27 3.45 -4.93 2.38
N CYS A 28 2.82 -3.78 2.08
CA CYS A 28 1.44 -3.52 2.51
C CYS A 28 0.43 -4.50 1.88
N LYS A 29 0.62 -4.86 0.60
CA LYS A 29 -0.16 -5.93 -0.06
C LYS A 29 -0.05 -7.26 0.68
N THR A 30 1.16 -7.62 1.11
CA THR A 30 1.40 -8.84 1.90
C THR A 30 0.67 -8.81 3.23
N VAL A 31 0.70 -7.68 3.94
CA VAL A 31 -0.05 -7.49 5.20
C VAL A 31 -1.55 -7.69 4.97
N ALA A 32 -2.13 -7.08 3.94
CA ALA A 32 -3.55 -7.22 3.65
C ALA A 32 -3.94 -8.66 3.29
N LYS A 33 -3.17 -9.33 2.42
CA LYS A 33 -3.42 -10.74 2.06
C LYS A 33 -3.39 -11.67 3.27
N ASN A 34 -2.41 -11.46 4.16
CA ASN A 34 -2.32 -12.21 5.42
C ASN A 34 -3.50 -11.90 6.35
N PHE A 35 -3.89 -10.63 6.46
CA PHE A 35 -5.00 -10.22 7.32
C PHE A 35 -6.33 -10.85 6.88
N PHE A 36 -6.60 -10.85 5.58
CA PHE A 36 -7.80 -11.46 5.00
C PHE A 36 -7.68 -12.97 4.76
N LEU A 37 -6.51 -13.56 5.05
CA LEU A 37 -6.20 -14.97 4.78
C LEU A 37 -6.55 -15.37 3.34
N SER A 38 -6.20 -14.51 2.38
CA SER A 38 -6.59 -14.67 0.98
C SER A 38 -5.51 -14.20 0.01
N ASP A 39 -4.94 -15.15 -0.73
CA ASP A 39 -4.02 -14.86 -1.84
C ASP A 39 -4.72 -14.19 -3.03
N GLY A 40 -6.04 -14.42 -3.15
CA GLY A 40 -6.93 -13.90 -4.18
C GLY A 40 -7.60 -12.58 -3.83
N LEU A 41 -7.12 -11.86 -2.81
CA LEU A 41 -7.58 -10.51 -2.49
C LEU A 41 -7.39 -9.60 -3.70
N ALA A 42 -8.48 -9.01 -4.21
CA ALA A 42 -8.41 -8.09 -5.33
C ALA A 42 -7.88 -6.75 -4.82
N ILE A 43 -6.78 -6.28 -5.40
CA ILE A 43 -6.14 -5.00 -5.06
C ILE A 43 -6.36 -4.03 -6.21
N GLY A 44 -6.83 -2.83 -5.88
CA GLY A 44 -7.10 -1.77 -6.84
C GLY A 44 -5.96 -0.77 -6.90
N LEU A 45 -6.30 0.51 -6.72
CA LEU A 45 -5.34 1.60 -6.71
C LEU A 45 -4.42 1.46 -5.50
N VAL A 46 -3.11 1.66 -5.69
CA VAL A 46 -2.12 1.68 -4.61
C VAL A 46 -1.34 2.98 -4.69
N GLN A 47 -1.15 3.60 -3.54
CA GLN A 47 -0.38 4.83 -3.38
C GLN A 47 0.50 4.68 -2.15
N SER A 48 1.78 4.95 -2.31
CA SER A 48 2.72 5.04 -1.20
C SER A 48 3.10 6.50 -0.95
N PHE A 49 3.63 6.74 0.24
CA PHE A 49 4.04 8.04 0.75
C PHE A 49 5.30 7.87 1.62
N PRO A 50 6.45 7.53 1.03
CA PRO A 50 7.69 7.27 1.76
C PRO A 50 8.25 8.51 2.48
N GLU A 51 7.83 9.72 2.08
CA GLU A 51 8.28 10.98 2.67
C GLU A 51 7.56 11.33 3.98
N LEU A 52 6.43 10.67 4.27
CA LEU A 52 5.69 10.88 5.51
C LEU A 52 6.44 10.28 6.71
N LYS A 53 6.11 10.77 7.90
CA LYS A 53 6.66 10.30 9.17
C LYS A 53 5.49 9.95 10.11
N PRO A 54 5.09 8.67 10.21
CA PRO A 54 5.69 7.48 9.59
C PRO A 54 5.40 7.37 8.07
N PRO A 55 6.27 6.69 7.28
CA PRO A 55 5.98 6.36 5.89
C PRO A 55 4.74 5.47 5.78
N GLY A 56 3.94 5.71 4.74
CA GLY A 56 2.63 5.10 4.60
C GLY A 56 2.33 4.52 3.22
N VAL A 57 1.37 3.60 3.17
CA VAL A 57 0.77 3.08 1.95
C VAL A 57 -0.73 3.04 2.14
N ARG A 58 -1.48 3.49 1.14
CA ARG A 58 -2.93 3.33 1.05
C ARG A 58 -3.28 2.62 -0.25
N MET A 59 -4.18 1.66 -0.16
CA MET A 59 -4.71 0.95 -1.32
C MET A 59 -6.20 0.71 -1.21
N THR A 60 -6.87 0.55 -2.36
CA THR A 60 -8.22 0.00 -2.40
C THR A 60 -8.19 -1.52 -2.53
N TYR A 61 -9.17 -2.20 -1.96
CA TYR A 61 -9.29 -3.65 -2.07
C TYR A 61 -10.74 -4.10 -2.24
N SER A 62 -10.90 -5.37 -2.65
CA SER A 62 -12.17 -6.08 -2.58
C SER A 62 -11.92 -7.54 -2.22
N THR A 63 -12.76 -8.08 -1.34
CA THR A 63 -12.79 -9.52 -1.04
C THR A 63 -13.53 -10.32 -2.12
N ARG A 64 -14.24 -9.65 -3.04
CA ARG A 64 -14.93 -10.27 -4.17
C ARG A 64 -14.01 -10.32 -5.38
N GLN A 65 -13.75 -11.53 -5.86
CA GLN A 65 -12.98 -11.74 -7.09
C GLN A 65 -13.66 -11.07 -8.29
N GLY A 66 -12.87 -10.52 -9.21
CA GLY A 66 -13.36 -9.88 -10.43
C GLY A 66 -13.95 -8.47 -10.25
N THR A 67 -13.90 -7.89 -9.05
CA THR A 67 -14.28 -6.49 -8.83
C THR A 67 -13.35 -5.57 -9.61
N ALA A 68 -13.89 -4.65 -10.43
CA ALA A 68 -13.08 -3.68 -11.13
C ALA A 68 -12.49 -2.65 -10.14
N ALA A 69 -11.26 -2.18 -10.39
CA ALA A 69 -10.58 -1.26 -9.48
C ALA A 69 -11.36 0.05 -9.22
N ALA A 70 -12.15 0.52 -10.20
CA ALA A 70 -12.99 1.71 -10.07
C ALA A 70 -14.20 1.51 -9.13
N ASP A 71 -14.61 0.27 -8.90
CA ASP A 71 -15.75 -0.09 -8.04
C ASP A 71 -15.31 -0.43 -6.61
N MET A 72 -13.99 -0.44 -6.33
CA MET A 72 -13.45 -0.74 -5.01
C MET A 72 -13.54 0.50 -4.10
N THR A 73 -14.38 0.44 -3.08
CA THR A 73 -14.56 1.52 -2.10
C THR A 73 -13.84 1.26 -0.77
N ASP A 74 -13.55 0.00 -0.45
CA ASP A 74 -12.85 -0.35 0.77
C ASP A 74 -11.36 -0.02 0.65
N THR A 75 -10.79 0.51 1.73
CA THR A 75 -9.39 0.93 1.79
C THR A 75 -8.61 0.10 2.79
N PHE A 76 -7.35 -0.18 2.46
CA PHE A 76 -6.38 -0.77 3.36
C PHE A 76 -5.17 0.16 3.45
N GLU A 77 -4.75 0.45 4.66
CA GLU A 77 -3.66 1.39 4.93
C GLU A 77 -2.60 0.72 5.80
N CYS A 78 -1.33 0.95 5.49
CA CYS A 78 -0.19 0.52 6.30
C CYS A 78 0.69 1.72 6.62
N GLU A 79 1.17 1.78 7.86
CA GLU A 79 2.23 2.69 8.28
C GLU A 79 3.42 1.87 8.75
N PHE A 80 4.62 2.33 8.39
CA PHE A 80 5.87 1.65 8.71
C PHE A 80 6.78 2.56 9.54
N ASP A 81 7.60 1.99 10.40
CA ASP A 81 8.56 2.78 11.20
C ASP A 81 9.70 3.35 10.34
N ARG A 82 9.92 2.80 9.13
CA ARG A 82 11.01 3.14 8.21
C ARG A 82 10.68 2.74 6.77
N THR A 83 11.39 3.35 5.82
CA THR A 83 11.26 3.07 4.38
C THR A 83 12.08 1.87 3.91
N ASP A 84 13.14 1.51 4.64
CA ASP A 84 14.07 0.45 4.25
C ASP A 84 13.78 -0.88 4.97
N LYS A 85 14.13 -2.00 4.32
CA LYS A 85 14.00 -3.34 4.91
C LYS A 85 14.89 -3.51 6.16
N PRO A 86 14.45 -4.26 7.18
CA PRO A 86 13.10 -4.84 7.32
C PRO A 86 12.07 -3.75 7.64
N HIS A 87 10.97 -3.73 6.91
CA HIS A 87 9.87 -2.79 7.09
C HIS A 87 9.09 -3.20 8.34
N ASN A 88 9.27 -2.44 9.42
CA ASN A 88 8.53 -2.69 10.65
C ASN A 88 7.15 -2.04 10.56
N LEU A 89 6.10 -2.86 10.65
CA LEU A 89 4.71 -2.37 10.65
C LEU A 89 4.41 -1.63 11.96
N ALA A 90 4.07 -0.35 11.84
CA ALA A 90 3.73 0.55 12.95
C ALA A 90 2.22 0.49 13.26
N LYS A 91 1.40 0.49 12.20
CA LYS A 91 -0.06 0.46 12.24
C LYS A 91 -0.57 -0.06 10.89
N PHE A 92 -1.76 -0.66 10.88
CA PHE A 92 -2.53 -0.78 9.65
C PHE A 92 -4.00 -0.52 9.91
N CYS A 93 -4.75 -0.09 8.89
CA CYS A 93 -6.18 0.14 8.98
C CYS A 93 -6.92 -0.60 7.85
N VAL A 94 -8.08 -1.14 8.20
CA VAL A 94 -9.05 -1.75 7.29
C VAL A 94 -10.31 -0.91 7.31
N SER A 95 -10.49 -0.14 6.23
CA SER A 95 -11.43 0.96 6.14
C SER A 95 -11.29 1.87 7.37
N ASN A 96 -12.27 1.89 8.27
CA ASN A 96 -12.27 2.77 9.44
C ASN A 96 -11.69 2.11 10.71
N THR A 97 -11.24 0.86 10.63
CA THR A 97 -10.74 0.11 11.80
C THR A 97 -9.22 0.01 11.75
N CYS A 98 -8.54 0.61 12.73
CA CYS A 98 -7.09 0.57 12.82
C CYS A 98 -6.61 -0.45 13.86
N TYR A 99 -5.42 -1.01 13.61
CA TYR A 99 -4.76 -2.04 14.39
C TYR A 99 -3.34 -1.57 14.69
N ALA A 100 -3.02 -1.49 15.99
CA ALA A 100 -1.78 -0.87 16.49
C ALA A 100 -1.31 -1.58 17.77
N PRO A 101 -0.03 -1.45 18.17
CA PRO A 101 0.50 -2.14 19.35
C PRO A 101 -0.13 -1.66 20.67
N ASN A 102 -0.62 -0.42 20.68
CA ASN A 102 -1.21 0.25 21.84
C ASN A 102 -2.74 0.33 21.73
N ASP A 103 -3.38 -0.52 20.92
CA ASP A 103 -4.85 -0.58 20.88
C ASP A 103 -5.42 -1.02 22.24
N GLY A 104 -6.50 -0.35 22.67
CA GLY A 104 -7.20 -0.67 23.91
C GLY A 104 -8.03 -1.96 23.83
N ASP A 105 -8.31 -2.44 22.61
CA ASP A 105 -8.99 -3.70 22.36
C ASP A 105 -7.98 -4.84 22.20
N ALA A 106 -8.11 -5.85 23.05
CA ALA A 106 -7.18 -6.96 23.11
C ALA A 106 -7.17 -7.80 21.81
N ASP A 107 -8.30 -7.92 21.13
CA ASP A 107 -8.38 -8.64 19.86
C ASP A 107 -7.71 -7.86 18.74
N ARG A 108 -7.94 -6.54 18.64
CA ARG A 108 -7.24 -5.71 17.64
C ARG A 108 -5.73 -5.71 17.89
N LYS A 109 -5.31 -5.62 19.13
CA LYS A 109 -3.89 -5.73 19.50
C LYS A 109 -3.30 -7.08 19.10
N ARG A 110 -4.02 -8.19 19.33
CA ARG A 110 -3.59 -9.53 18.91
C ARG A 110 -3.47 -9.64 17.39
N ARG A 111 -4.47 -9.15 16.63
CA ARG A 111 -4.44 -9.15 15.15
C ARG A 111 -3.27 -8.33 14.61
N PHE A 112 -2.94 -7.23 15.26
CA PHE A 112 -1.74 -6.46 14.92
C PHE A 112 -0.45 -7.27 15.09
N GLU A 113 -0.31 -7.94 16.23
CA GLU A 113 0.88 -8.75 16.51
C GLU A 113 1.01 -9.94 15.56
N GLU A 114 -0.12 -10.60 15.21
CA GLU A 114 -0.15 -11.64 14.17
C GLU A 114 0.45 -11.13 12.86
N MET A 115 0.06 -9.94 12.40
CA MET A 115 0.58 -9.36 11.15
C MET A 115 2.06 -9.00 11.25
N ARG A 116 2.52 -8.45 12.39
CA ARG A 116 3.96 -8.17 12.60
C ARG A 116 4.79 -9.44 12.54
N ILE A 117 4.36 -10.52 13.19
CA ILE A 117 5.07 -11.80 13.20
C ILE A 117 5.14 -12.39 11.78
N LEU A 118 4.03 -12.35 11.04
CA LEU A 118 4.01 -12.85 9.66
C LEU A 118 4.92 -12.03 8.76
N LEU A 119 4.90 -10.70 8.88
CA LEU A 119 5.77 -9.82 8.10
C LEU A 119 7.26 -10.06 8.40
N GLN A 120 7.63 -10.17 9.68
CA GLN A 120 9.00 -10.48 10.08
C GLN A 120 9.50 -11.82 9.54
N ARG A 121 8.61 -12.79 9.31
CA ARG A 121 8.96 -14.07 8.70
C ARG A 121 9.11 -13.96 7.18
N ALA A 122 8.33 -13.10 6.54
CA ALA A 122 8.37 -12.89 5.08
C ALA A 122 9.59 -12.07 4.63
N GLU A 123 10.14 -11.22 5.49
CA GLU A 123 11.30 -10.35 5.19
C GLU A 123 12.64 -10.87 5.74
N LYS A 124 12.67 -12.10 6.28
CA LYS A 124 13.92 -12.83 6.60
C LYS A 124 14.53 -13.44 5.35
#